data_AF-A0A843EQ45-F1
#
_entry.id   AF-A0A843EQ45-F1
#
_cell.length_a   1.000
_cell.length_b   1.000
_cell.length_c   1.000
_cell.angle_alpha   90.00
_cell.angle_beta   90.00
_cell.angle_gamma   90.00
#
_symmetry.space_group_name_H-M   'P 1'
#
loop_
_entity.id
_entity.type
_entity.pdbx_description
1 polymer ?
#
loop_
_entity_poly.entity_id
_entity_poly.type
_entity_poly.pdbx_seq_one_letter_code
_entity_poly.pdbx_strand_id
1 'polypeptide(L)'
;SPELVDKIVEVSNSVNKVCGTHDVRVNYLGSYATVTLHVELPPDMDLDESHKIVHLVQDKIVDEIDVVHGATVHACPAGLKYDHDQQIDE
;
A
#
# COMPACT_ATOMS: atom_id res chain seq x y z
N SER A 1 7.23 -5.20 -12.67
CA SER A 1 6.43 -5.67 -13.82
C SER A 1 5.05 -5.04 -13.73
N PRO A 2 4.42 -4.59 -14.83
CA PRO A 2 3.04 -4.06 -14.81
C PRO A 2 2.05 -5.04 -14.15
N GLU A 3 2.15 -6.33 -14.49
CA GLU A 3 1.28 -7.38 -13.93
C GLU A 3 1.37 -7.49 -12.39
N LEU A 4 2.57 -7.33 -11.84
CA LEU A 4 2.78 -7.37 -10.39
C LEU A 4 2.18 -6.14 -9.72
N VAL A 5 2.29 -4.96 -10.34
CA VAL A 5 1.69 -3.72 -9.83
C VAL A 5 0.17 -3.85 -9.82
N ASP A 6 -0.43 -4.32 -10.92
CA ASP A 6 -1.88 -4.55 -11.01
C ASP A 6 -2.35 -5.53 -9.94
N LYS A 7 -1.57 -6.60 -9.69
CA LYS A 7 -1.88 -7.56 -8.64
C LYS A 7 -1.82 -6.95 -7.24
N ILE A 8 -0.81 -6.14 -6.94
CA ILE A 8 -0.69 -5.42 -5.67
C ILE A 8 -1.89 -4.50 -5.46
N VAL A 9 -2.29 -3.75 -6.50
CA VAL A 9 -3.46 -2.85 -6.45
C VAL A 9 -4.75 -3.65 -6.22
N GLU A 10 -4.94 -4.77 -6.91
CA GLU A 10 -6.09 -5.66 -6.74
C GLU A 10 -6.19 -6.18 -5.30
N VAL A 11 -5.09 -6.72 -4.77
CA VAL A 11 -5.04 -7.29 -3.41
C VAL A 11 -5.28 -6.20 -2.37
N SER A 12 -4.66 -5.03 -2.52
CA SER A 12 -4.82 -3.90 -1.60
C SER A 12 -6.27 -3.40 -1.57
N ASN A 13 -6.87 -3.17 -2.74
CA ASN A 13 -8.26 -2.69 -2.85
C ASN A 13 -9.31 -3.73 -2.42
N SER A 14 -8.93 -5.00 -2.29
CA SER A 14 -9.82 -6.04 -1.78
C SER A 14 -10.01 -5.99 -0.26
N VAL A 15 -9.19 -5.20 0.46
CA VAL A 15 -9.32 -5.01 1.91
C VAL A 15 -10.47 -4.05 2.20
N ASN A 16 -11.33 -4.42 3.15
CA ASN A 16 -12.49 -3.61 3.52
C ASN A 16 -12.06 -2.21 3.98
N LYS A 17 -12.75 -1.17 3.49
CA LYS A 17 -12.50 0.27 3.75
C LYS A 17 -11.32 0.89 3.01
N VAL A 18 -10.58 0.13 2.19
CA VAL A 18 -9.66 0.72 1.22
C VAL A 18 -10.49 1.33 0.09
N CYS A 19 -10.34 2.64 -0.12
CA CYS A 19 -11.02 3.41 -1.16
C CYS A 19 -10.26 3.38 -2.50
N GLY A 20 -8.95 3.20 -2.44
CA GLY A 20 -8.06 3.19 -3.60
C GLY A 20 -6.62 2.88 -3.20
N THR A 21 -5.78 2.61 -4.19
CA THR A 21 -4.34 2.34 -4.02
C THR A 21 -3.57 3.06 -5.10
N HIS A 22 -2.49 3.75 -4.74
CA HIS A 22 -1.64 4.50 -5.65
C HIS A 22 -0.17 4.51 -5.19
N ASP A 23 0.69 5.12 -6.01
CA ASP A 23 2.15 5.21 -5.80
C ASP A 23 2.80 3.87 -5.42
N VAL A 24 2.43 2.81 -6.15
CA VAL A 24 2.99 1.48 -5.95
C VAL A 24 4.40 1.42 -6.53
N ARG A 25 5.39 1.21 -5.66
CA ARG A 25 6.81 1.06 -6.01
C ARG A 25 7.25 -0.35 -5.63
N VAL A 26 7.85 -1.04 -6.60
CA VAL A 26 8.36 -2.40 -6.42
C VAL A 26 9.88 -2.39 -6.52
N ASN A 27 10.54 -2.82 -5.46
CA ASN A 27 11.99 -2.97 -5.42
C ASN A 27 12.35 -4.45 -5.45
N TYR A 28 13.02 -4.89 -6.52
CA TYR A 28 13.51 -6.27 -6.63
C TYR A 28 14.87 -6.42 -5.94
N LEU A 29 14.96 -7.42 -5.07
CA LEU A 29 16.14 -7.79 -4.29
C LEU A 29 16.50 -9.24 -4.63
N GLY A 30 17.13 -9.43 -5.79
CA GLY A 30 17.47 -10.75 -6.29
C GLY A 30 16.23 -11.56 -6.67
N SER A 31 15.91 -12.60 -5.89
CA SER A 31 14.79 -13.51 -6.15
C SER A 31 13.46 -13.09 -5.53
N TYR A 32 13.44 -12.03 -4.71
CA TYR A 32 12.24 -11.52 -4.07
C TYR A 32 12.09 -10.01 -4.31
N ALA A 33 10.96 -9.45 -3.91
CA ALA A 33 10.67 -8.03 -3.99
C ALA A 33 10.17 -7.50 -2.64
N THR A 34 10.41 -6.22 -2.41
CA THR A 34 9.74 -5.42 -1.38
C THR A 34 8.92 -4.33 -2.06
N VAL A 35 7.77 -4.00 -1.50
CA VAL A 35 6.86 -3.02 -2.10
C VAL A 35 6.59 -1.86 -1.14
N THR A 36 6.47 -0.67 -1.70
CA THR A 36 5.94 0.50 -1.00
C THR A 36 4.70 0.97 -1.74
N LEU A 37 3.64 1.31 -1.03
CA LEU A 37 2.39 1.77 -1.63
C LEU A 37 1.63 2.72 -0.71
N HIS A 38 0.72 3.48 -1.31
CA HIS A 38 -0.24 4.31 -0.61
C HIS A 38 -1.64 3.74 -0.78
N VAL A 39 -2.40 3.70 0.32
CA VAL A 39 -3.83 3.32 0.32
C VAL A 39 -4.68 4.50 0.76
N GLU A 40 -5.75 4.75 0.03
CA GLU A 40 -6.74 5.75 0.38
C GLU A 40 -7.73 5.17 1.38
N LEU A 41 -7.97 5.89 2.47
CA LEU A 41 -8.92 5.55 3.53
C LEU A 41 -9.89 6.72 3.78
N PRO A 42 -11.08 6.47 4.35
CA PRO A 42 -11.98 7.55 4.75
C PRO A 42 -11.28 8.62 5.60
N PRO A 43 -11.46 9.92 5.31
CA PRO A 43 -10.72 10.99 5.96
C PRO A 43 -11.02 11.14 7.45
N ASP A 44 -12.22 10.75 7.88
CA ASP A 44 -12.67 10.82 9.27
C ASP A 44 -12.40 9.53 10.06
N MET A 45 -11.56 8.62 9.52
CA MET A 45 -11.19 7.37 10.16
C MET A 45 -10.22 7.60 11.32
N ASP A 46 -10.47 6.92 12.44
CA ASP A 46 -9.57 6.96 13.59
C ASP A 46 -8.19 6.37 13.25
N LEU A 47 -7.13 6.95 13.85
CA LEU A 47 -5.76 6.51 13.62
C LEU A 47 -5.52 5.03 13.95
N ASP A 48 -6.15 4.52 15.02
CA ASP A 48 -6.06 3.09 15.40
C ASP A 48 -6.70 2.19 14.33
N GLU A 49 -7.83 2.62 13.77
CA GLU A 49 -8.52 1.86 12.72
C GLU A 49 -7.73 1.87 11.41
N SER A 50 -7.22 3.04 11.01
CA SER A 50 -6.39 3.15 9.80
C SER A 50 -5.11 2.32 9.93
N HIS A 51 -4.47 2.33 11.10
CA HIS A 51 -3.30 1.51 11.38
C HIS A 51 -3.60 0.01 11.23
N LYS A 52 -4.74 -0.48 11.74
CA LYS A 52 -5.16 -1.88 11.57
C LYS A 52 -5.38 -2.25 10.11
N ILE A 53 -6.01 -1.36 9.33
CA ILE A 53 -6.25 -1.60 7.90
C ILE A 53 -4.94 -1.64 7.13
N VAL A 54 -4.03 -0.70 7.39
CA VAL A 54 -2.68 -0.67 6.80
C VAL A 54 -1.94 -1.97 7.06
N HIS A 55 -1.96 -2.48 8.29
CA HIS A 55 -1.38 -3.77 8.63
C HIS A 55 -2.05 -4.94 7.89
N LEU A 56 -3.38 -4.94 7.83
CA LEU A 56 -4.11 -5.97 7.09
C LEU A 56 -3.76 -5.98 5.59
N VAL A 57 -3.59 -4.80 4.97
CA VAL A 57 -3.13 -4.69 3.58
C VAL A 57 -1.71 -5.24 3.44
N GLN A 58 -0.80 -4.86 4.34
CA GLN A 58 0.58 -5.36 4.34
C GLN A 58 0.61 -6.89 4.40
N ASP A 59 -0.07 -7.48 5.38
CA ASP A 59 -0.10 -8.92 5.58
C ASP A 59 -0.69 -9.63 4.36
N LYS A 60 -1.81 -9.12 3.83
CA LYS A 60 -2.47 -9.72 2.66
C LYS A 60 -1.61 -9.69 1.40
N ILE A 61 -0.83 -8.63 1.18
CA ILE A 61 0.10 -8.56 0.05
C ILE A 61 1.19 -9.62 0.17
N VAL A 62 1.78 -9.78 1.36
CA VAL A 62 2.85 -10.75 1.60
C VAL A 62 2.32 -12.19 1.53
N ASP A 63 1.10 -12.42 2.01
CA ASP A 63 0.48 -13.75 2.02
C ASP A 63 -0.02 -14.21 0.64
N GLU A 64 -0.50 -13.29 -0.21
CA GLU A 64 -1.10 -13.64 -1.52
C GLU A 64 -0.12 -13.53 -2.70
N ILE A 65 1.02 -12.87 -2.53
CA ILE A 65 1.98 -12.60 -3.62
C ILE A 65 3.36 -13.15 -3.26
N ASP A 66 3.61 -14.41 -3.60
CA ASP A 66 4.82 -15.17 -3.23
C ASP A 66 6.16 -14.44 -3.45
N VAL A 67 6.27 -13.62 -4.51
CA VAL A 67 7.52 -12.89 -4.80
C VAL A 67 7.74 -11.70 -3.85
N VAL A 68 6.70 -11.20 -3.18
CA VAL A 68 6.76 -10.05 -2.27
C VAL A 68 6.99 -10.53 -0.84
N HIS A 69 8.14 -10.19 -0.27
CA HIS A 69 8.53 -10.60 1.09
C HIS A 69 8.40 -9.48 2.13
N GLY A 70 8.00 -8.28 1.70
CA GLY A 70 7.76 -7.15 2.58
C GLY A 70 6.99 -6.05 1.87
N ALA A 71 6.06 -5.43 2.60
CA ALA A 71 5.26 -4.32 2.12
C ALA A 71 5.25 -3.18 3.15
N THR A 72 5.51 -1.96 2.70
CA THR A 72 5.37 -0.73 3.48
C THR A 72 4.17 0.03 2.94
N VAL A 73 3.12 0.14 3.75
CA VAL A 73 1.84 0.72 3.34
C VAL A 73 1.64 2.06 4.06
N HIS A 74 1.36 3.13 3.31
CA HIS A 74 1.05 4.46 3.85
C HIS A 74 -0.44 4.77 3.69
N ALA A 75 -1.09 5.19 4.78
CA ALA A 75 -2.48 5.65 4.73
C ALA A 75 -2.57 7.10 4.23
N CYS A 76 -3.47 7.36 3.29
CA CYS A 76 -3.82 8.68 2.80
C CYS A 76 -5.33 8.91 2.94
N PRO A 77 -5.78 10.11 3.35
CA PRO A 77 -7.20 10.44 3.28
C PRO A 77 -7.70 10.49 1.83
N ALA A 78 -8.80 9.78 1.55
CA ALA A 78 -9.44 9.75 0.25
C ALA A 78 -9.91 11.16 -0.18
N GLY A 79 -9.73 11.49 -1.46
CA GLY A 79 -10.03 12.82 -2.00
C GLY A 79 -9.00 13.91 -1.67
N LEU A 80 -8.04 13.59 -0.79
CA LEU A 80 -6.78 14.27 -0.51
C LEU A 80 -5.79 14.19 -1.68
N LYS A 81 -5.47 15.27 -2.39
CA LYS A 81 -4.31 15.26 -3.30
C LYS A 81 -3.04 15.61 -2.55
N TYR A 82 -2.10 14.69 -2.50
CA TYR A 82 -0.79 14.87 -1.88
C TYR A 82 0.31 14.77 -2.93
N ASP A 83 1.37 15.53 -2.72
CA ASP A 83 2.62 15.37 -3.45
C ASP A 83 3.45 14.30 -2.75
N HIS A 84 3.54 13.12 -3.37
CA HIS A 84 4.28 11.97 -2.84
C HIS A 84 5.78 12.01 -3.21
N ASP A 85 6.24 13.07 -3.87
CA ASP A 85 7.67 13.32 -4.15
C ASP A 85 8.34 14.17 -3.07
N GLN A 86 7.63 14.57 -2.01
CA GLN A 86 8.23 15.26 -0.87
C GLN A 86 9.22 14.33 -0.14
N GLN A 87 10.51 14.52 -0.40
CA GLN A 87 11.55 14.08 0.52
C GLN A 87 11.30 14.79 1.85
N ILE A 88 11.17 14.00 2.92
CA ILE A 88 11.21 14.57 4.27
C ILE A 88 12.63 15.13 4.42
N ASP A 89 12.75 16.46 4.43
CA ASP A 89 14.02 17.12 4.78
C ASP A 89 14.48 16.55 6.13
N GLU A 90 15.70 15.98 6.15
CA GLU A 90 16.36 15.48 7.36
C GLU A 90 16.56 16.58 8.42
#